data_AF-D8LPH1-F1
#
_entry.id   AF-D8LPH1-F1
#
_cell.length_a   1.000
_cell.length_b   1.000
_cell.length_c   1.000
_cell.angle_alpha   90.00
_cell.angle_beta   90.00
_cell.angle_gamma   90.00
#
_symmetry.space_group_name_H-M   'P 1'
#
loop_
_entity.id
_entity.type
_entity.pdbx_description
1 polymer ?
#
loop_
_entity_poly.entity_id
_entity_poly.type
_entity_poly.pdbx_seq_one_letter_code
_entity_poly.pdbx_strand_id
1 'polypeptide(L)'
;MLHLLLISKDALQHILSFVKADSYAIIGPVCRDFRNCYGSGERVTRTSKYTQSLQLFRQATATNIEFRSLCLLDDLISRDEIDVIPPLLTRGYEWDHFCVQRAAETNSYRFFRWLQWLQTTDDGLPWLVENAHRAAAKEGNLEMMIYLVESGAGFPDSGSLAVTRDCKIVEWLRELRLDPAHAFVKAAREDDVCVFEQTESFDDHGLNRMYIKEACIHGAFNVLEFFRVFVGVGPTPSDVAWALHFQTEDILDWYREFFPRSAEEVSGLRLRLRLAL
;
A
#
# COMPACT_ATOMS: atom_id res chain seq x y z
N MET A 1 -13.62 -9.53 -11.36
CA MET A 1 -14.14 -8.18 -11.60
C MET A 1 -15.66 -8.20 -11.50
N LEU A 2 -16.19 -7.97 -10.30
CA LEU A 2 -17.63 -7.90 -10.05
C LEU A 2 -18.07 -6.44 -10.18
N HIS A 3 -18.57 -6.03 -11.34
CA HIS A 3 -19.43 -4.86 -11.38
C HIS A 3 -20.72 -5.23 -10.64
N LEU A 4 -20.97 -4.59 -9.50
CA LEU A 4 -22.25 -4.60 -8.82
C LEU A 4 -23.34 -4.29 -9.86
N LEU A 5 -24.06 -5.33 -10.29
CA LEU A 5 -25.22 -5.16 -11.13
C LEU A 5 -26.23 -4.36 -10.31
N LEU A 6 -26.66 -3.24 -10.89
CA LEU A 6 -27.76 -2.41 -10.42
C LEU A 6 -29.05 -3.23 -10.58
N ILE A 7 -29.32 -4.15 -9.65
CA ILE A 7 -30.56 -4.92 -9.60
C ILE A 7 -31.47 -4.31 -8.54
N SER A 8 -32.75 -4.15 -8.86
CA SER A 8 -33.75 -3.69 -7.91
C SER A 8 -33.89 -4.69 -6.76
N LYS A 9 -34.36 -4.22 -5.59
CA LYS A 9 -34.59 -5.05 -4.39
C LYS A 9 -35.41 -6.30 -4.72
N ASP A 10 -36.46 -6.13 -5.51
CA ASP A 10 -37.36 -7.23 -5.89
C ASP A 10 -36.65 -8.25 -6.78
N ALA A 11 -35.80 -7.79 -7.70
CA ALA A 11 -34.99 -8.67 -8.54
C ALA A 11 -33.95 -9.44 -7.73
N LEU A 12 -33.32 -8.82 -6.73
CA LEU A 12 -32.39 -9.52 -5.84
C LEU A 12 -33.12 -10.55 -4.96
N GLN A 13 -34.25 -10.20 -4.36
CA GLN A 13 -35.07 -11.13 -3.58
C GLN A 13 -35.56 -12.30 -4.43
N HIS A 14 -35.93 -12.04 -5.68
CA HIS A 14 -36.30 -13.06 -6.64
C HIS A 14 -35.12 -13.97 -6.98
N ILE A 15 -33.92 -13.43 -7.26
CA ILE A 15 -32.73 -14.24 -7.51
C ILE A 15 -32.39 -15.11 -6.29
N LEU A 16 -32.43 -14.52 -5.09
CA LEU A 16 -32.13 -15.22 -3.84
C LEU A 16 -33.14 -16.32 -3.52
N SER A 17 -34.40 -16.23 -3.98
CA SER A 17 -35.39 -17.29 -3.76
C SER A 17 -35.07 -18.57 -4.54
N PHE A 18 -34.22 -18.51 -5.57
CA PHE A 18 -33.74 -19.68 -6.31
C PHE A 18 -32.49 -20.33 -5.70
N VAL A 19 -31.84 -19.67 -4.73
CA VAL A 19 -30.62 -20.18 -4.09
C VAL A 19 -31.02 -21.11 -2.96
N LYS A 20 -30.77 -22.41 -3.13
CA LYS A 20 -30.99 -23.40 -2.07
C LYS A 20 -29.93 -23.27 -0.98
N ALA A 21 -30.18 -23.85 0.19
CA ALA A 21 -29.28 -23.79 1.36
C ALA A 21 -27.82 -24.20 1.04
N ASP A 22 -27.63 -25.08 0.06
CA ASP A 22 -26.33 -25.62 -0.32
C ASP A 22 -25.83 -25.07 -1.67
N SER A 23 -26.36 -23.92 -2.12
CA SER A 23 -26.06 -23.33 -3.42
C SER A 23 -25.35 -21.99 -3.28
N TYR A 24 -24.43 -21.72 -4.21
CA TYR A 24 -23.75 -20.43 -4.31
C TYR A 24 -24.36 -19.61 -5.45
N ALA A 25 -24.63 -18.33 -5.20
CA ALA A 25 -25.04 -17.39 -6.25
C ALA A 25 -23.86 -16.49 -6.62
N ILE A 26 -23.43 -16.57 -7.89
CA ILE A 26 -22.39 -15.71 -8.43
C ILE A 26 -23.07 -14.64 -9.27
N ILE A 27 -23.09 -13.40 -8.78
CA ILE A 27 -23.71 -12.27 -9.46
C ILE A 27 -22.62 -11.33 -9.93
N GLY A 28 -22.24 -11.39 -11.20
CA GLY A 28 -21.20 -10.52 -11.76
C GLY A 28 -21.39 -10.24 -13.26
N PRO A 29 -20.61 -9.31 -13.82
CA PRO A 29 -20.60 -9.07 -15.25
C PRO A 29 -20.09 -10.32 -15.96
N VAL A 30 -20.94 -10.84 -16.83
CA VAL A 30 -20.65 -12.01 -17.64
C VAL A 30 -19.68 -11.60 -18.75
N CYS A 31 -18.41 -12.04 -18.68
CA CYS A 31 -17.47 -11.78 -19.78
C CYS A 31 -17.96 -12.45 -21.07
N ARG A 32 -17.46 -11.99 -22.22
CA ARG A 32 -17.88 -12.48 -23.54
C ARG A 32 -17.75 -14.01 -23.63
N ASP A 33 -16.71 -14.58 -23.03
CA ASP A 33 -16.42 -16.02 -23.06
C ASP A 33 -17.42 -16.82 -22.22
N PHE A 34 -17.81 -16.35 -21.04
CA PHE A 34 -18.87 -16.98 -20.24
C PHE A 34 -20.22 -16.93 -20.98
N ARG A 35 -20.52 -15.82 -21.67
CA ARG A 35 -21.72 -15.67 -22.51
C ARG A 35 -21.73 -16.66 -23.68
N ASN A 36 -20.58 -16.90 -24.28
CA ASN A 36 -20.43 -17.84 -25.39
C ASN A 36 -20.62 -19.29 -24.95
N CYS A 37 -20.30 -19.62 -23.69
CA CYS A 37 -20.49 -20.97 -23.13
C CYS A 37 -21.96 -21.31 -22.82
N TYR A 38 -22.87 -20.34 -22.71
CA TYR A 38 -24.23 -20.57 -22.17
C TYR A 38 -25.41 -20.12 -23.06
N GLY A 39 -25.16 -19.78 -24.32
CA GLY A 39 -26.22 -19.61 -25.32
C GLY A 39 -26.89 -18.22 -25.28
N SER A 40 -26.97 -17.61 -26.44
CA SER A 40 -27.44 -16.24 -26.67
C SER A 40 -28.95 -16.10 -26.47
N GLY A 41 -29.38 -15.31 -25.48
CA GLY A 41 -30.77 -14.88 -25.32
C GLY A 41 -30.87 -13.51 -24.65
N GLU A 42 -31.23 -12.50 -25.46
CA GLU A 42 -31.69 -11.14 -25.16
C GLU A 42 -30.84 -10.15 -24.33
N ARG A 43 -30.91 -8.88 -24.76
CA ARG A 43 -30.22 -7.71 -24.19
C ARG A 43 -31.16 -6.96 -23.24
N VAL A 44 -30.66 -6.56 -22.07
CA VAL A 44 -31.28 -5.53 -21.23
C VAL A 44 -30.29 -4.39 -20.97
N THR A 45 -30.76 -3.16 -21.18
CA THR A 45 -30.04 -1.88 -21.14
C THR A 45 -30.00 -1.19 -19.75
N ARG A 46 -29.00 -0.30 -19.57
CA ARG A 46 -28.73 0.72 -18.50
C ARG A 46 -29.99 1.41 -17.88
N THR A 47 -30.05 2.05 -16.69
CA THR A 47 -29.15 2.96 -15.92
C THR A 47 -29.55 3.13 -14.42
N SER A 48 -28.54 3.44 -13.57
CA SER A 48 -28.41 4.28 -12.35
C SER A 48 -29.45 4.34 -11.18
N LYS A 49 -28.94 4.18 -9.94
CA LYS A 49 -28.96 5.16 -8.81
C LYS A 49 -28.07 4.67 -7.64
N TYR A 50 -27.09 5.47 -7.25
CA TYR A 50 -25.87 5.09 -6.50
C TYR A 50 -26.06 5.00 -4.97
N THR A 51 -26.94 5.81 -4.39
CA THR A 51 -27.08 5.96 -2.93
C THR A 51 -27.74 4.77 -2.24
N GLN A 52 -28.59 4.03 -2.95
CA GLN A 52 -29.22 2.81 -2.42
C GLN A 52 -28.23 1.64 -2.33
N SER A 53 -27.26 1.58 -3.23
CA SER A 53 -26.27 0.50 -3.29
C SER A 53 -25.36 0.48 -2.05
N LEU A 54 -24.97 1.67 -1.54
CA LEU A 54 -24.15 1.77 -0.34
C LEU A 54 -24.91 1.39 0.93
N GLN A 55 -26.18 1.80 1.06
CA GLN A 55 -27.04 1.36 2.16
C GLN A 55 -27.26 -0.16 2.14
N LEU A 56 -27.51 -0.72 0.96
CA LEU A 56 -27.67 -2.17 0.80
C LEU A 56 -26.37 -2.93 1.06
N PHE A 57 -25.21 -2.38 0.69
CA PHE A 57 -23.91 -2.93 1.03
C PHE A 57 -23.68 -2.93 2.55
N ARG A 58 -23.97 -1.81 3.24
CA ARG A 58 -23.93 -1.73 4.70
C ARG A 58 -24.89 -2.74 5.36
N GLN A 59 -26.05 -2.96 4.77
CA GLN A 59 -27.02 -3.94 5.26
C GLN A 59 -26.56 -5.38 5.02
N ALA A 60 -26.02 -5.68 3.83
CA ALA A 60 -25.55 -7.01 3.46
C ALA A 60 -24.30 -7.43 4.26
N THR A 61 -23.39 -6.47 4.51
CA THR A 61 -22.26 -6.67 5.41
C THR A 61 -22.72 -6.87 6.86
N ALA A 62 -23.78 -6.20 7.31
CA ALA A 62 -24.39 -6.47 8.62
C ALA A 62 -25.05 -7.86 8.71
N THR A 63 -25.52 -8.43 7.59
CA THR A 63 -26.15 -9.76 7.54
C THR A 63 -25.20 -10.91 7.20
N ASN A 64 -23.87 -10.71 7.30
CA ASN A 64 -22.87 -11.76 7.09
C ASN A 64 -22.84 -12.37 5.67
N ILE A 65 -23.24 -11.62 4.65
CA ILE A 65 -23.09 -12.05 3.24
C ILE A 65 -21.62 -11.84 2.84
N GLU A 66 -20.89 -12.93 2.57
CA GLU A 66 -19.52 -12.89 2.07
C GLU A 66 -19.49 -12.35 0.62
N PHE A 67 -18.82 -11.22 0.39
CA PHE A 67 -18.50 -10.71 -0.94
C PHE A 67 -17.01 -10.95 -1.24
N ARG A 68 -16.64 -12.11 -1.77
CA ARG A 68 -15.25 -12.35 -2.21
C ARG A 68 -14.95 -11.69 -3.57
N SER A 69 -15.13 -10.38 -3.68
CA SER A 69 -14.67 -9.63 -4.86
C SER A 69 -13.28 -9.08 -4.60
N LEU A 70 -12.30 -9.58 -5.35
CA LEU A 70 -10.91 -9.10 -5.35
C LEU A 70 -10.77 -7.59 -5.64
N CYS A 71 -11.83 -6.92 -6.12
CA CYS A 71 -11.81 -5.50 -6.46
C CYS A 71 -12.68 -4.64 -5.52
N LEU A 72 -13.24 -5.20 -4.45
CA LEU A 72 -14.13 -4.45 -3.56
C LEU A 72 -13.38 -3.31 -2.87
N LEU A 73 -12.20 -3.59 -2.31
CA LEU A 73 -11.40 -2.58 -1.63
C LEU A 73 -10.92 -1.51 -2.63
N ASP A 74 -10.49 -1.88 -3.84
CA ASP A 74 -10.13 -0.92 -4.89
C ASP A 74 -11.26 0.08 -5.19
N ASP A 75 -12.50 -0.41 -5.31
CA ASP A 75 -13.66 0.43 -5.60
C ASP A 75 -13.98 1.36 -4.41
N LEU A 76 -13.91 0.85 -3.18
CA LEU A 76 -14.10 1.65 -1.96
C LEU A 76 -13.03 2.74 -1.81
N ILE A 77 -11.76 2.39 -2.07
CA ILE A 77 -10.62 3.32 -2.07
C ILE A 77 -10.78 4.38 -3.14
N SER A 78 -11.18 3.98 -4.35
CA SER A 78 -11.42 4.92 -5.47
C SER A 78 -12.51 5.95 -5.17
N ARG A 79 -13.39 5.62 -4.23
CA ARG A 79 -14.51 6.46 -3.78
C ARG A 79 -14.23 7.17 -2.45
N ASP A 80 -13.04 6.98 -1.90
CA ASP A 80 -12.62 7.52 -0.61
C ASP A 80 -13.51 7.08 0.58
N GLU A 81 -14.11 5.88 0.49
CA GLU A 81 -15.00 5.30 1.49
C GLU A 81 -14.23 4.52 2.58
N ILE A 82 -13.23 5.17 3.18
CA ILE A 82 -12.26 4.49 4.05
C ILE A 82 -12.89 3.92 5.32
N ASP A 83 -13.97 4.52 5.80
CA ASP A 83 -14.66 4.13 7.03
C ASP A 83 -15.26 2.71 6.96
N VAL A 84 -15.47 2.16 5.77
CA VAL A 84 -15.97 0.78 5.60
C VAL A 84 -14.87 -0.26 5.47
N ILE A 85 -13.60 0.14 5.28
CA ILE A 85 -12.48 -0.79 5.07
C ILE A 85 -12.15 -1.57 6.35
N PRO A 86 -11.98 -0.96 7.54
CA PRO A 86 -11.61 -1.72 8.75
C PRO A 86 -12.60 -2.84 9.10
N PRO A 87 -13.93 -2.64 9.08
CA PRO A 87 -14.90 -3.72 9.29
C PRO A 87 -14.89 -4.83 8.22
N LEU A 88 -14.29 -4.60 7.06
CA LEU A 88 -14.08 -5.64 6.05
C LEU A 88 -12.82 -6.43 6.37
N LEU A 89 -11.73 -5.77 6.75
CA LEU A 89 -10.50 -6.45 7.16
C LEU A 89 -10.73 -7.40 8.34
N THR A 90 -11.55 -7.01 9.33
CA THR A 90 -11.92 -7.89 10.46
C THR A 90 -12.74 -9.11 10.06
N ARG A 91 -13.30 -9.13 8.84
CA ARG A 91 -14.01 -10.28 8.25
C ARG A 91 -13.12 -11.11 7.32
N GLY A 92 -11.80 -10.91 7.35
CA GLY A 92 -10.85 -11.66 6.54
C GLY A 92 -10.76 -11.17 5.09
N TYR A 93 -11.17 -9.93 4.81
CA TYR A 93 -10.79 -9.31 3.53
C TYR A 93 -9.32 -8.93 3.62
N GLU A 94 -8.59 -9.28 2.57
CA GLU A 94 -7.19 -8.89 2.41
C GLU A 94 -7.13 -7.62 1.56
N TRP A 95 -6.14 -6.79 1.84
CA TRP A 95 -5.74 -5.70 0.96
C TRP A 95 -4.29 -5.95 0.55
N ASP A 96 -3.94 -5.50 -0.64
CA ASP A 96 -2.63 -5.72 -1.21
C ASP A 96 -2.05 -4.42 -1.78
N HIS A 97 -0.93 -4.55 -2.49
CA HIS A 97 -0.26 -3.42 -3.12
C HIS A 97 -1.12 -2.70 -4.17
N PHE A 98 -2.13 -3.36 -4.76
CA PHE A 98 -3.03 -2.73 -5.72
C PHE A 98 -3.97 -1.72 -5.04
N CYS A 99 -4.35 -1.95 -3.79
CA CYS A 99 -5.11 -1.00 -3.00
C CYS A 99 -4.34 0.33 -2.82
N VAL A 100 -3.04 0.26 -2.52
CA VAL A 100 -2.16 1.44 -2.38
C VAL A 100 -1.99 2.15 -3.72
N GLN A 101 -1.71 1.39 -4.79
CA GLN A 101 -1.64 1.92 -6.14
C GLN A 101 -2.94 2.66 -6.48
N ARG A 102 -4.10 2.05 -6.23
CA ARG A 102 -5.39 2.67 -6.53
C ARG A 102 -5.60 3.96 -5.74
N ALA A 103 -5.26 3.98 -4.46
CA ALA A 103 -5.35 5.20 -3.65
C ALA A 103 -4.51 6.35 -4.22
N ALA A 104 -3.31 6.05 -4.73
CA ALA A 104 -2.45 7.02 -5.39
C ALA A 104 -3.00 7.47 -6.76
N GLU A 105 -3.56 6.55 -7.56
CA GLU A 105 -4.22 6.87 -8.83
C GLU A 105 -5.44 7.80 -8.62
N THR A 106 -6.16 7.65 -7.51
CA THR A 106 -7.42 8.39 -7.25
C THR A 106 -7.29 9.52 -6.23
N ASN A 107 -6.07 9.90 -5.84
CA ASN A 107 -5.81 10.93 -4.83
C ASN A 107 -6.55 10.69 -3.49
N SER A 108 -6.68 9.44 -3.03
CA SER A 108 -7.33 9.12 -1.76
C SER A 108 -6.39 9.37 -0.57
N TYR A 109 -6.25 10.65 -0.18
CA TYR A 109 -5.45 11.05 0.98
C TYR A 109 -5.94 10.42 2.30
N ARG A 110 -7.25 10.17 2.44
CA ARG A 110 -7.78 9.53 3.66
C ARG A 110 -7.28 8.10 3.79
N PHE A 111 -7.13 7.37 2.67
CA PHE A 111 -6.57 6.02 2.72
C PHE A 111 -5.14 6.05 3.22
N PHE A 112 -4.29 6.94 2.69
CA PHE A 112 -2.91 7.06 3.14
C PHE A 112 -2.76 7.52 4.59
N ARG A 113 -3.60 8.45 5.06
CA ARG A 113 -3.63 8.80 6.49
C ARG A 113 -4.02 7.62 7.37
N TRP A 114 -4.98 6.82 6.92
CA TRP A 114 -5.37 5.61 7.62
C TRP A 114 -4.25 4.56 7.63
N LEU A 115 -3.52 4.39 6.53
CA LEU A 115 -2.31 3.54 6.47
C LEU A 115 -1.20 4.05 7.41
N GLN A 116 -0.97 5.36 7.44
CA GLN A 116 0.00 5.98 8.34
C GLN A 116 -0.39 5.74 9.81
N TRP A 117 -1.67 5.87 10.15
CA TRP A 117 -2.17 5.54 11.48
C TRP A 117 -1.96 4.06 11.82
N LEU A 118 -2.26 3.14 10.88
CA LEU A 118 -1.99 1.72 11.08
C LEU A 118 -0.52 1.42 11.33
N GLN A 119 0.40 2.18 10.75
CA GLN A 119 1.84 2.02 11.01
C GLN A 119 2.31 2.47 12.37
N THR A 120 1.56 3.36 13.02
CA THR A 120 1.80 3.67 14.42
C THR A 120 1.34 2.55 15.36
N THR A 121 0.64 1.53 14.84
CA THR A 121 0.25 0.34 15.59
C THR A 121 1.20 -0.82 15.28
N ASP A 122 1.43 -1.70 16.25
CA ASP A 122 2.39 -2.82 16.14
C ASP A 122 2.08 -3.82 14.99
N ASP A 123 0.91 -3.70 14.35
CA ASP A 123 0.45 -4.54 13.25
C ASP A 123 0.55 -3.84 11.88
N GLY A 124 1.23 -2.69 11.80
CA GLY A 124 1.35 -1.91 10.59
C GLY A 124 2.05 -2.64 9.44
N LEU A 125 1.33 -2.88 8.35
CA LEU A 125 1.91 -3.39 7.12
C LEU A 125 2.83 -2.33 6.47
N PRO A 126 3.95 -2.77 5.86
CA PRO A 126 4.84 -1.89 5.12
C PRO A 126 4.14 -1.10 4.02
N TRP A 127 4.44 0.20 3.90
CA TRP A 127 4.16 0.98 2.70
C TRP A 127 4.92 0.29 1.55
N LEU A 128 4.21 -0.15 0.51
CA LEU A 128 4.83 -0.43 -0.79
C LEU A 128 4.87 0.88 -1.59
N VAL A 129 5.72 1.78 -1.11
CA VAL A 129 5.81 3.20 -1.52
C VAL A 129 6.08 3.33 -3.01
N GLU A 130 6.98 2.50 -3.55
CA GLU A 130 7.45 2.64 -4.93
C GLU A 130 6.29 2.60 -5.93
N ASN A 131 5.30 1.73 -5.68
CA ASN A 131 4.11 1.62 -6.51
C ASN A 131 3.20 2.85 -6.39
N ALA A 132 3.10 3.45 -5.20
CA ALA A 132 2.29 4.65 -4.97
C ALA A 132 2.80 5.85 -5.78
N HIS A 133 4.10 6.11 -5.75
CA HIS A 133 4.71 7.22 -6.51
C HIS A 133 4.54 7.02 -8.02
N ARG A 134 4.82 5.82 -8.54
CA ARG A 134 4.65 5.52 -9.97
C ARG A 134 3.18 5.65 -10.40
N ALA A 135 2.26 5.19 -9.57
CA ALA A 135 0.82 5.28 -9.81
C ALA A 135 0.33 6.73 -9.85
N ALA A 136 0.71 7.55 -8.86
CA ALA A 136 0.40 8.97 -8.85
C ALA A 136 1.02 9.68 -10.06
N ALA A 137 2.29 9.39 -10.38
CA ALA A 137 3.00 9.97 -11.52
C ALA A 137 2.33 9.65 -12.87
N LYS A 138 1.89 8.41 -13.05
CA LYS A 138 1.19 7.94 -14.24
C LYS A 138 -0.13 8.70 -14.48
N GLU A 139 -0.87 8.99 -13.41
CA GLU A 139 -2.16 9.70 -13.49
C GLU A 139 -2.01 11.24 -13.44
N GLY A 140 -0.78 11.76 -13.36
CA GLY A 140 -0.54 13.21 -13.30
C GLY A 140 -0.85 13.84 -11.93
N ASN A 141 -0.88 13.03 -10.87
CA ASN A 141 -1.25 13.46 -9.52
C ASN A 141 -0.05 14.01 -8.73
N LEU A 142 0.42 15.21 -9.11
CA LEU A 142 1.58 15.85 -8.47
C LEU A 142 1.38 16.07 -6.96
N GLU A 143 0.20 16.53 -6.54
CA GLU A 143 -0.07 16.83 -5.13
C GLU A 143 0.00 15.58 -4.24
N MET A 144 -0.41 14.43 -4.77
CA MET A 144 -0.26 13.16 -4.06
C MET A 144 1.21 12.75 -3.96
N MET A 145 2.00 12.92 -5.03
CA MET A 145 3.44 12.65 -4.95
C MET A 145 4.14 13.51 -3.89
N ILE A 146 3.80 14.80 -3.81
CA ILE A 146 4.32 15.70 -2.78
C ILE A 146 3.92 15.20 -1.39
N TYR A 147 2.64 14.89 -1.19
CA TYR A 147 2.14 14.37 0.08
C TYR A 147 2.83 13.05 0.49
N LEU A 148 3.12 12.16 -0.45
CA LEU A 148 3.86 10.92 -0.18
C LEU A 148 5.29 11.21 0.32
N VAL A 149 5.99 12.18 -0.28
CA VAL A 149 7.33 12.60 0.21
C VAL A 149 7.22 13.22 1.60
N GLU A 150 6.31 14.18 1.79
CA GLU A 150 6.12 14.90 3.06
C GLU A 150 5.66 13.99 4.21
N SER A 151 4.93 12.92 3.91
CA SER A 151 4.48 11.93 4.90
C SER A 151 5.57 10.92 5.28
N GLY A 152 6.78 11.04 4.73
CA GLY A 152 7.88 10.12 4.99
C GLY A 152 7.70 8.77 4.31
N ALA A 153 6.82 8.69 3.30
CA ALA A 153 6.73 7.50 2.47
C ALA A 153 8.04 7.30 1.67
N GLY A 154 8.89 8.31 1.56
CA GLY A 154 10.17 8.24 0.87
C GLY A 154 10.09 8.84 -0.53
N PHE A 155 11.19 8.76 -1.26
CA PHE A 155 11.32 9.50 -2.52
C PHE A 155 10.88 8.67 -3.74
N PRO A 156 10.28 9.33 -4.75
CA PRO A 156 9.97 8.70 -6.02
C PRO A 156 11.26 8.20 -6.70
N ASP A 157 11.17 7.04 -7.32
CA ASP A 157 12.27 6.44 -8.06
C ASP A 157 12.34 6.92 -9.52
N SER A 158 13.29 6.37 -10.28
CA SER A 158 13.40 6.65 -11.73
C SER A 158 12.21 6.13 -12.54
N GLY A 159 11.47 5.14 -12.02
CA GLY A 159 10.25 4.62 -12.63
C GLY A 159 9.13 5.65 -12.69
N SER A 160 8.98 6.49 -11.66
CA SER A 160 8.01 7.59 -11.66
C SER A 160 8.24 8.58 -12.81
N LEU A 161 9.51 8.89 -13.10
CA LEU A 161 9.89 9.75 -14.22
C LEU A 161 9.58 9.10 -15.57
N ALA A 162 9.74 7.78 -15.68
CA ALA A 162 9.50 7.04 -16.91
C ALA A 162 8.01 6.93 -17.28
N VAL A 163 7.12 6.96 -16.29
CA VAL A 163 5.67 6.78 -16.51
C VAL A 163 4.89 8.07 -16.62
N THR A 164 5.41 9.19 -16.10
CA THR A 164 4.71 10.48 -16.18
C THR A 164 4.78 11.09 -17.58
N ARG A 165 3.71 11.77 -17.98
CA ARG A 165 3.66 12.65 -19.15
C ARG A 165 3.44 14.11 -18.77
N ASP A 166 3.31 14.39 -17.47
CA ASP A 166 3.07 15.73 -16.95
C ASP A 166 4.40 16.46 -16.76
N CYS A 167 4.57 17.59 -17.46
CA CYS A 167 5.79 18.38 -17.38
C CYS A 167 6.05 18.95 -15.97
N LYS A 168 5.01 19.25 -15.20
CA LYS A 168 5.14 19.75 -13.82
C LYS A 168 5.74 18.68 -12.91
N ILE A 169 5.33 17.42 -13.09
CA ILE A 169 5.91 16.29 -12.36
C ILE A 169 7.37 16.09 -12.77
N VAL A 170 7.70 16.21 -14.06
CA VAL A 170 9.10 16.11 -14.52
C VAL A 170 9.98 17.22 -13.93
N GLU A 171 9.48 18.47 -13.90
CA GLU A 171 10.17 19.61 -13.29
C GLU A 171 10.37 19.40 -11.78
N TRP A 172 9.30 19.06 -11.06
CA TRP A 172 9.36 18.76 -9.64
C TRP A 172 10.32 17.61 -9.31
N LEU A 173 10.32 16.52 -10.08
CA LEU A 173 11.27 15.42 -9.91
C LEU A 173 12.73 15.84 -10.16
N ARG A 174 12.98 16.82 -11.03
CA ARG A 174 14.33 17.36 -11.23
C ARG A 174 14.76 18.23 -10.06
N GLU A 175 13.88 19.07 -9.54
CA GLU A 175 14.12 19.87 -8.35
C GLU A 175 14.39 18.97 -7.14
N LEU A 176 13.59 17.92 -6.96
CA LEU A 176 13.73 16.96 -5.87
C LEU A 176 15.07 16.21 -5.93
N ARG A 177 15.64 15.98 -7.12
CA ARG A 177 16.99 15.38 -7.26
C ARG A 177 18.12 16.32 -6.85
N LEU A 178 17.86 17.62 -6.77
CA LEU A 178 18.80 18.60 -6.26
C LEU A 178 18.69 18.75 -4.73
N ASP A 179 17.64 18.19 -4.12
CA ASP A 179 17.48 18.14 -2.67
C ASP A 179 18.56 17.23 -2.06
N PRO A 180 19.41 17.72 -1.15
CA PRO A 180 20.38 16.90 -0.44
C PRO A 180 19.75 15.67 0.22
N ALA A 181 18.52 15.78 0.74
CA ALA A 181 17.81 14.66 1.36
C ALA A 181 17.60 13.50 0.38
N HIS A 182 17.34 13.79 -0.90
CA HIS A 182 17.20 12.76 -1.93
C HIS A 182 18.54 12.06 -2.20
N ALA A 183 19.65 12.81 -2.22
CA ALA A 183 20.98 12.25 -2.40
C ALA A 183 21.35 11.29 -1.25
N PHE A 184 21.01 11.63 0.00
CA PHE A 184 21.22 10.73 1.15
C PHE A 184 20.35 9.48 1.10
N VAL A 185 19.07 9.59 0.72
CA VAL A 185 18.23 8.38 0.53
C VAL A 185 18.82 7.49 -0.54
N LYS A 186 19.22 8.06 -1.67
CA LYS A 186 19.86 7.32 -2.74
C LYS A 186 21.15 6.64 -2.26
N ALA A 187 22.01 7.35 -1.55
CA ALA A 187 23.23 6.82 -0.97
C ALA A 187 22.95 5.69 0.03
N ALA A 188 21.91 5.81 0.86
CA ALA A 188 21.47 4.75 1.76
C ALA A 188 21.01 3.49 1.01
N ARG A 189 20.33 3.64 -0.13
CA ARG A 189 19.91 2.49 -0.95
C ARG A 189 21.07 1.82 -1.68
N GLU A 190 22.05 2.60 -2.11
CA GLU A 190 23.21 2.15 -2.90
C GLU A 190 24.41 1.74 -2.03
N ASP A 191 24.27 1.80 -0.70
CA ASP A 191 25.35 1.56 0.28
C ASP A 191 26.57 2.46 0.09
N ASP A 192 26.34 3.70 -0.37
CA ASP A 192 27.38 4.70 -0.63
C ASP A 192 27.67 5.54 0.63
N VAL A 193 28.59 5.05 1.47
CA VAL A 193 28.99 5.73 2.71
C VAL A 193 29.67 7.08 2.46
N CYS A 194 30.30 7.28 1.30
CA CYS A 194 31.09 8.49 1.02
C CYS A 194 30.25 9.76 1.02
N VAL A 195 28.97 9.67 0.61
CA VAL A 195 28.03 10.79 0.66
C VAL A 195 27.79 11.24 2.11
N PHE A 196 27.72 10.28 3.05
CA PHE A 196 27.53 10.57 4.46
C PHE A 196 28.79 11.13 5.11
N GLU A 197 29.97 10.59 4.79
CA GLU A 197 31.25 11.07 5.34
C GLU A 197 31.57 12.53 4.99
N GLN A 198 31.08 13.02 3.85
CA GLN A 198 31.31 14.39 3.38
C GLN A 198 30.39 15.41 4.06
N THR A 199 29.46 14.97 4.91
CA THR A 199 28.44 15.83 5.51
C THR A 199 28.85 16.28 6.90
N GLU A 200 28.97 17.59 7.10
CA GLU A 200 29.49 18.18 8.35
C GLU A 200 28.50 18.13 9.53
N SER A 201 27.20 17.88 9.29
CA SER A 201 26.16 17.81 10.33
C SER A 201 25.02 16.85 9.96
N PHE A 202 24.60 16.07 10.94
CA PHE A 202 23.44 15.16 10.89
C PHE A 202 22.36 15.56 11.91
N ASP A 203 22.27 16.86 12.23
CA ASP A 203 21.46 17.36 13.36
C ASP A 203 19.95 17.18 13.17
N ASP A 204 19.48 16.79 11.98
CA ASP A 204 18.08 16.44 11.75
C ASP A 204 17.81 14.94 12.03
N HIS A 205 17.42 14.66 13.27
CA HIS A 205 17.05 13.31 13.71
C HIS A 205 15.94 12.65 12.88
N GLY A 206 15.05 13.43 12.25
CA GLY A 206 13.97 12.91 11.41
C GLY A 206 14.49 12.28 10.12
N LEU A 207 15.48 12.91 9.50
CA LEU A 207 16.11 12.45 8.27
C LEU A 207 16.97 11.19 8.50
N ASN A 208 17.70 11.13 9.62
CA ASN A 208 18.51 9.96 9.97
C ASN A 208 17.68 8.66 10.03
N ARG A 209 16.45 8.72 10.55
CA ARG A 209 15.56 7.56 10.60
C ARG A 209 15.16 7.06 9.23
N MET A 210 14.87 7.97 8.30
CA MET A 210 14.56 7.61 6.92
C MET A 210 15.75 6.93 6.24
N TYR A 211 16.97 7.43 6.41
CA TYR A 211 18.17 6.84 5.81
C TYR A 211 18.48 5.45 6.37
N ILE A 212 18.36 5.28 7.69
CA ILE A 212 18.56 3.98 8.35
C ILE A 212 17.52 2.96 7.88
N LYS A 213 16.25 3.38 7.75
CA LYS A 213 15.17 2.52 7.25
C LYS A 213 15.44 2.07 5.81
N GLU A 214 15.81 3.00 4.94
CA GLU A 214 16.15 2.70 3.54
C GLU A 214 17.38 1.78 3.45
N ALA A 215 18.42 2.05 4.24
CA ALA A 215 19.60 1.20 4.30
C ALA A 215 19.27 -0.22 4.80
N CYS A 216 18.35 -0.37 5.76
CA CYS A 216 17.86 -1.69 6.20
C CYS A 216 17.15 -2.42 5.07
N ILE A 217 16.19 -1.76 4.41
CA ILE A 217 15.40 -2.36 3.32
C ILE A 217 16.32 -2.89 2.22
N HIS A 218 17.36 -2.13 1.86
CA HIS A 218 18.26 -2.47 0.77
C HIS A 218 19.52 -3.26 1.18
N GLY A 219 19.71 -3.57 2.47
CA GLY A 219 20.88 -4.32 2.95
C GLY A 219 22.19 -3.53 2.84
N ALA A 220 22.13 -2.20 2.99
CA ALA A 220 23.28 -1.30 2.91
C ALA A 220 24.05 -1.27 4.24
N PHE A 221 24.85 -2.32 4.48
CA PHE A 221 25.54 -2.54 5.74
C PHE A 221 26.61 -1.49 6.07
N ASN A 222 27.30 -0.94 5.06
CA ASN A 222 28.32 0.08 5.30
C ASN A 222 27.68 1.39 5.80
N VAL A 223 26.54 1.76 5.22
CA VAL A 223 25.76 2.91 5.68
C VAL A 223 25.21 2.68 7.09
N LEU A 224 24.67 1.49 7.38
CA LEU A 224 24.19 1.16 8.74
C LEU A 224 25.30 1.20 9.78
N GLU A 225 26.47 0.68 9.44
CA GLU A 225 27.65 0.71 10.30
C GLU A 225 28.14 2.15 10.52
N PHE A 226 28.11 2.98 9.49
CA PHE A 226 28.42 4.40 9.60
C PHE A 226 27.49 5.10 10.61
N PHE A 227 26.17 4.94 10.49
CA PHE A 227 25.22 5.54 11.43
C PHE A 227 25.41 5.01 12.85
N ARG A 228 25.70 3.72 13.02
CA ARG A 228 25.95 3.11 14.32
C ARG A 228 27.19 3.68 15.00
N VAL A 229 28.31 3.79 14.26
CA VAL A 229 29.62 4.16 14.81
C VAL A 229 29.76 5.68 14.97
N PHE A 230 29.37 6.46 13.97
CA PHE A 230 29.66 7.90 13.93
C PHE A 230 28.49 8.76 14.38
N VAL A 231 27.25 8.35 14.10
CA VAL A 231 26.05 9.10 14.50
C VAL A 231 25.51 8.58 15.84
N GLY A 232 25.86 7.36 16.24
CA GLY A 232 25.39 6.73 17.48
C GLY A 232 23.91 6.33 17.39
N VAL A 233 23.37 6.14 16.19
CA VAL A 233 21.98 5.75 15.95
C VAL A 233 21.97 4.45 15.16
N GLY A 234 21.14 3.50 15.60
CA GLY A 234 20.96 2.21 14.93
C GLY A 234 19.51 1.98 14.49
N PRO A 235 19.27 0.95 13.67
CA PRO A 235 17.92 0.56 13.29
C PRO A 235 17.07 0.13 14.50
N THR A 236 15.78 0.43 14.42
CA THR A 236 14.78 -0.07 15.37
C THR A 236 14.35 -1.50 15.00
N PRO A 237 13.70 -2.23 15.91
CA PRO A 237 13.04 -3.50 15.58
C PRO A 237 12.06 -3.38 14.41
N SER A 238 11.38 -2.23 14.29
CA SER A 238 10.50 -1.94 13.16
C SER A 238 11.31 -1.88 11.85
N ASP A 239 12.39 -1.10 11.78
CA ASP A 239 13.21 -0.98 10.56
C ASP A 239 13.71 -2.35 10.05
N VAL A 240 14.10 -3.23 10.98
CA VAL A 240 14.55 -4.60 10.66
C VAL A 240 13.40 -5.49 10.21
N ALA A 241 12.23 -5.40 10.86
CA ALA A 241 11.04 -6.13 10.44
C ALA A 241 10.60 -5.75 9.02
N TRP A 242 10.77 -4.47 8.65
CA TRP A 242 10.55 -3.99 7.29
C TRP A 242 11.55 -4.61 6.31
N ALA A 243 12.85 -4.60 6.62
CA ALA A 243 13.86 -5.21 5.75
C ALA A 243 13.62 -6.72 5.51
N LEU A 244 13.15 -7.44 6.52
CA LEU A 244 12.77 -8.85 6.41
C LEU A 244 11.59 -9.08 5.45
N HIS A 245 10.66 -8.13 5.33
CA HIS A 245 9.59 -8.18 4.34
C HIS A 245 10.15 -8.16 2.91
N PHE A 246 11.22 -7.40 2.69
CA PHE A 246 11.93 -7.32 1.40
C PHE A 246 12.98 -8.43 1.20
N GLN A 247 12.94 -9.48 2.02
CA GLN A 247 13.81 -10.67 1.92
C GLN A 247 15.31 -10.39 2.13
N THR A 248 15.65 -9.29 2.80
CA THR A 248 17.02 -8.98 3.17
C THR A 248 17.40 -9.77 4.42
N GLU A 249 17.61 -11.09 4.34
CA GLU A 249 17.78 -11.94 5.55
C GLU A 249 19.06 -11.62 6.34
N ASP A 250 20.13 -11.22 5.66
CA ASP A 250 21.42 -10.87 6.26
C ASP A 250 21.32 -9.71 7.26
N ILE A 251 20.29 -8.85 7.13
CA ILE A 251 20.04 -7.75 8.07
C ILE A 251 19.77 -8.23 9.49
N LEU A 252 19.19 -9.43 9.63
CA LEU A 252 18.81 -9.95 10.93
C LEU A 252 20.01 -10.46 11.70
N ASP A 253 20.98 -11.05 10.99
CA ASP A 253 22.21 -11.53 11.60
C ASP A 253 23.10 -10.34 11.98
N TRP A 254 23.22 -9.33 11.11
CA TRP A 254 23.86 -8.07 11.45
C TRP A 254 23.19 -7.41 12.67
N TYR A 255 21.86 -7.36 12.70
CA TYR A 255 21.13 -6.77 13.83
C TYR A 255 21.33 -7.52 15.15
N ARG A 256 21.39 -8.86 15.11
CA ARG A 256 21.65 -9.70 16.29
C ARG A 256 23.05 -9.47 16.85
N GLU A 257 24.03 -9.29 15.99
CA GLU A 257 25.42 -9.04 16.38
C GLU A 257 25.55 -7.74 17.17
N PHE A 258 24.94 -6.65 16.68
CA PHE A 258 25.13 -5.32 17.25
C PHE A 258 24.04 -4.88 18.24
N PHE A 259 22.84 -5.47 18.18
CA PHE A 259 21.69 -5.15 19.04
C PHE A 259 21.05 -6.39 19.67
N PRO A 260 21.82 -7.23 20.40
CA PRO A 260 21.36 -8.55 20.85
C PRO A 260 20.13 -8.48 21.79
N ARG A 261 19.99 -7.41 22.58
CA ARG A 261 18.83 -7.22 23.47
C ARG A 261 17.53 -6.94 22.71
N SER A 262 17.61 -6.29 21.56
CA SER A 262 16.45 -5.92 20.74
C SER A 262 16.11 -6.97 19.68
N ALA A 263 17.03 -7.88 19.37
CA ALA A 263 16.82 -8.91 18.37
C ALA A 263 15.75 -9.97 18.76
N GLU A 264 15.52 -10.17 20.07
CA GLU A 264 14.43 -11.04 20.55
C GLU A 264 13.05 -10.51 20.16
N GLU A 265 12.86 -9.19 20.16
CA GLU A 265 11.60 -8.53 19.78
C GLU A 265 11.29 -8.72 18.30
N VAL A 266 12.31 -8.62 17.43
CA VAL A 266 12.18 -8.80 15.97
C VAL A 266 11.70 -10.21 15.60
N SER A 267 12.16 -11.22 16.34
CA SER A 267 11.75 -12.61 16.08
C SER A 267 10.25 -12.81 16.31
N GLY A 268 9.67 -12.10 17.29
CA GLY A 268 8.22 -12.08 17.52
C GLY A 268 7.46 -11.35 16.40
N LEU A 269 7.99 -10.22 15.92
CA LEU A 269 7.39 -9.44 14.82
C LEU A 269 7.36 -10.22 13.49
N ARG A 270 8.44 -10.93 13.15
CA ARG A 270 8.51 -11.75 11.92
C ARG A 270 7.40 -12.80 11.87
N LEU A 271 7.07 -13.40 13.01
CA LEU A 271 6.00 -14.40 13.11
C LEU A 271 4.62 -13.77 12.87
N ARG A 272 4.39 -12.55 13.38
CA ARG A 272 3.14 -11.81 13.18
C ARG A 272 2.96 -11.34 11.75
N LEU A 273 4.00 -10.78 11.13
CA LEU A 273 3.96 -10.34 9.74
C LEU A 273 3.69 -11.51 8.77
N ARG A 274 4.23 -12.71 9.03
CA ARG A 274 3.92 -13.92 8.25
C ARG A 274 2.49 -14.44 8.42
N LEU A 275 1.79 -14.06 9.50
CA LEU A 275 0.40 -14.45 9.73
C LEU A 275 -0.59 -13.40 9.18
N ALA A 276 -0.11 -12.19 8.93
CA ALA A 276 -0.90 -11.08 8.37
C ALA A 276 -0.89 -11.02 6.83
N LEU A 277 -0.03 -11.82 6.19
CA LEU A 277 0.11 -12.00 4.74
C LEU A 277 -0.30 -13.41 4.34
#